data_AF-A0A2V0NW54-F1
#
_entry.id   AF-A0A2V0NW54-F1
#
_cell.length_a   1.000
_cell.length_b   1.000
_cell.length_c   1.000
_cell.angle_alpha   90.00
_cell.angle_beta   90.00
_cell.angle_gamma   90.00
#
_symmetry.space_group_name_H-M   'P 1'
#
loop_
_entity.id
_entity.type
_entity.pdbx_description
1 polymer ?
#
loop_
_entity_poly.entity_id
_entity_poly.type
_entity_poly.pdbx_seq_one_letter_code
_entity_poly.pdbx_strand_id
1 'polypeptide(L)'
;MAALYHLVQQSLWEATKAAGAPYKPPTYDADGFTHLTQDPALLLGVANHFYAAIAGPFLVLEIDPARLPDKVVFEPAAPVGTTPAVHADAVLFPHLYGPIPAAAVVRELAVERGGDGAFLSIQGLPQARLLAG
;
A
#
# COMPACT_ATOMS: atom_id res chain seq x y z
N MET A 1 3.77 17.81 -5.00
CA MET A 1 3.64 17.10 -3.71
C MET A 1 4.51 15.84 -3.78
N ALA A 2 4.92 15.29 -2.65
CA ALA A 2 5.60 13.98 -2.64
C ALA A 2 4.62 12.88 -3.08
N ALA A 3 5.13 11.80 -3.68
CA ALA A 3 4.30 10.66 -4.07
C ALA A 3 3.74 9.92 -2.83
N LEU A 4 2.63 9.21 -3.03
CA LEU A 4 2.05 8.30 -2.04
C LEU A 4 2.09 6.86 -2.57
N TYR A 5 2.09 5.91 -1.66
CA TYR A 5 2.32 4.51 -1.98
C TYR A 5 1.20 3.63 -1.44
N HIS A 6 0.76 2.65 -2.23
CA HIS A 6 -0.21 1.65 -1.82
C HIS A 6 0.24 0.26 -2.23
N LEU A 7 0.24 -0.70 -1.29
CA LEU A 7 0.54 -2.09 -1.58
C LEU A 7 -0.73 -2.83 -2.00
N VAL A 8 -0.68 -3.56 -3.12
CA VAL A 8 -1.83 -4.26 -3.68
C VAL A 8 -1.44 -5.63 -4.23
N GLN A 9 -2.33 -6.62 -4.11
CA GLN A 9 -2.18 -7.88 -4.86
C GLN A 9 -2.27 -7.60 -6.36
N GLN A 10 -1.27 -8.04 -7.13
CA GLN A 10 -1.20 -7.74 -8.56
C GLN A 10 -2.48 -8.16 -9.30
N SER A 11 -3.03 -9.33 -8.98
CA SER A 11 -4.26 -9.83 -9.61
C SER A 11 -5.46 -8.92 -9.38
N LEU A 12 -5.63 -8.34 -8.18
CA LEU A 12 -6.72 -7.42 -7.86
C LEU A 12 -6.56 -6.11 -8.62
N TRP A 13 -5.33 -5.60 -8.72
CA TRP A 13 -5.04 -4.39 -9.48
C TRP A 13 -5.33 -4.57 -10.97
N GLU A 14 -4.84 -5.65 -11.58
CA GLU A 14 -5.08 -5.94 -13.01
C GLU A 14 -6.56 -6.15 -13.30
N ALA A 15 -7.29 -6.89 -12.46
CA ALA A 15 -8.73 -7.09 -12.61
C ALA A 15 -9.51 -5.77 -12.52
N THR A 16 -9.12 -4.89 -11.60
CA THR A 16 -9.72 -3.57 -11.45
C THR A 16 -9.49 -2.70 -12.68
N LYS A 17 -8.25 -2.66 -13.19
CA LYS A 17 -7.91 -1.94 -14.43
C LYS A 17 -8.70 -2.47 -15.62
N ALA A 18 -8.78 -3.79 -15.77
CA ALA A 18 -9.54 -4.43 -16.85
C ALA A 18 -11.04 -4.10 -16.80
N ALA A 19 -11.60 -3.93 -15.60
CA ALA A 19 -12.98 -3.51 -15.41
C ALA A 19 -13.22 -2.00 -15.60
N GLY A 20 -12.16 -1.18 -15.74
CA GLY A 20 -12.26 0.27 -15.84
C GLY A 20 -12.78 0.94 -14.55
N ALA A 21 -12.66 0.27 -13.41
CA ALA A 21 -13.12 0.74 -12.11
C ALA A 21 -11.98 1.38 -11.30
N PRO A 22 -12.27 2.28 -10.35
CA PRO A 22 -11.27 2.70 -9.36
C PRO A 22 -11.06 1.60 -8.32
N TYR A 23 -9.83 1.44 -7.84
CA TYR A 23 -9.45 0.36 -6.93
C TYR A 23 -9.87 0.62 -5.49
N LYS A 24 -10.46 -0.41 -4.87
CA LYS A 24 -10.67 -0.47 -3.42
C LYS A 24 -9.93 -1.68 -2.86
N PRO A 25 -9.21 -1.54 -1.73
CA PRO A 25 -8.65 -2.70 -1.04
C PRO A 25 -9.75 -3.61 -0.50
N PRO A 26 -9.49 -4.92 -0.33
CA PRO A 26 -10.46 -5.86 0.22
C PRO A 26 -11.03 -5.45 1.59
N THR A 27 -10.27 -4.69 2.38
CA THR A 27 -10.68 -4.20 3.70
C THR A 27 -11.39 -2.85 3.67
N TYR A 28 -11.61 -2.24 2.49
CA TYR A 28 -12.15 -0.88 2.39
C TYR A 28 -13.48 -0.69 3.15
N ASP A 29 -14.40 -1.64 3.03
CA ASP A 29 -15.71 -1.53 3.69
C ASP A 29 -15.63 -1.68 5.22
N ALA A 30 -14.59 -2.36 5.72
CA ALA A 30 -14.33 -2.49 7.16
C ALA A 30 -13.55 -1.28 7.72
N ASP A 31 -12.57 -0.79 6.96
CA ASP A 31 -11.65 0.28 7.40
C ASP A 31 -12.27 1.67 7.16
N GLY A 32 -13.07 1.84 6.12
CA GLY A 32 -13.70 3.10 5.71
C GLY A 32 -12.81 4.01 4.84
N PHE A 33 -11.56 3.61 4.59
CA PHE A 33 -10.59 4.35 3.77
C PHE A 33 -9.54 3.40 3.15
N THR A 34 -8.79 3.91 2.17
CA THR A 34 -7.64 3.23 1.58
C THR A 34 -6.36 3.68 2.29
N HIS A 35 -5.64 2.73 2.87
CA HIS A 35 -4.34 2.98 3.52
C HIS A 35 -3.27 3.33 2.49
N LEU A 36 -2.58 4.45 2.68
CA LEU A 36 -1.42 4.85 1.90
C LEU A 36 -0.21 5.00 2.81
N THR A 37 0.98 5.03 2.21
CA THR A 37 2.25 5.32 2.89
C THR A 37 2.93 6.47 2.16
N GLN A 38 3.51 7.42 2.90
CA GLN A 38 4.29 8.50 2.29
C GLN A 38 5.78 8.18 2.25
N ASP A 39 6.30 7.46 3.26
CA ASP A 39 7.71 7.11 3.36
C ASP A 39 7.97 5.69 2.81
N PRO A 40 8.66 5.54 1.66
CA PRO A 40 9.02 4.25 1.10
C PRO A 40 9.73 3.30 2.07
N ALA A 41 10.48 3.83 3.05
CA ALA A 41 11.23 3.02 4.00
C ALA A 41 10.31 2.20 4.92
N LEU A 42 9.05 2.61 5.10
CA LEU A 42 8.07 1.91 5.94
C LEU A 42 7.37 0.76 5.20
N LEU A 43 7.37 0.77 3.85
CA LEU A 43 6.52 -0.12 3.05
C LEU A 43 6.78 -1.60 3.31
N LEU A 44 8.04 -2.03 3.43
CA LEU A 44 8.36 -3.44 3.70
C LEU A 44 7.93 -3.87 5.10
N GLY A 45 8.06 -2.98 6.10
CA GLY A 45 7.61 -3.26 7.47
C GLY A 45 6.09 -3.40 7.53
N VAL A 46 5.37 -2.47 6.92
CA VAL A 46 3.91 -2.51 6.76
C VAL A 46 3.49 -3.80 6.03
N ALA A 47 4.16 -4.11 4.92
CA ALA A 47 3.81 -5.26 4.10
C ALA A 47 3.98 -6.60 4.83
N ASN A 48 5.10 -6.77 5.53
CA ASN A 48 5.38 -7.98 6.31
C ASN A 48 4.43 -8.14 7.50
N HIS A 49 4.01 -7.03 8.12
CA HIS A 49 3.09 -7.07 9.25
C HIS A 49 1.66 -7.47 8.84
N PHE A 50 1.14 -6.87 7.76
CA PHE A 50 -0.27 -7.04 7.38
C PHE A 50 -0.54 -8.15 6.36
N TYR A 51 0.43 -8.47 5.50
CA TYR A 51 0.14 -9.23 4.27
C TYR A 51 1.08 -10.41 4.01
N ALA A 52 2.04 -10.72 4.88
CA ALA A 52 3.02 -11.81 4.67
C ALA A 52 2.35 -13.17 4.39
N ALA A 53 1.23 -13.46 5.08
CA ALA A 53 0.47 -14.70 4.94
C ALA A 53 -0.33 -14.79 3.63
N ILE A 54 -0.48 -13.70 2.88
CA ILE A 54 -1.25 -13.68 1.63
C ILE A 54 -0.35 -14.15 0.48
N ALA A 55 -0.77 -15.19 -0.22
CA ALA A 55 0.00 -15.76 -1.33
C ALA A 55 -0.10 -14.91 -2.61
N GLY A 56 0.87 -15.11 -3.50
CA GLY A 56 0.89 -14.52 -4.84
C GLY A 56 1.70 -13.22 -4.95
N PRO A 57 1.76 -12.67 -6.17
CA PRO A 57 2.52 -11.46 -6.45
C PRO A 57 1.83 -10.18 -5.94
N PHE A 58 2.64 -9.23 -5.52
CA PHE A 58 2.22 -7.91 -5.07
C PHE A 58 2.89 -6.81 -5.91
N LEU A 59 2.24 -5.66 -5.94
CA LEU A 59 2.77 -4.41 -6.49
C LEU A 59 2.71 -3.33 -5.42
N VAL A 60 3.59 -2.34 -5.52
CA VAL A 60 3.38 -1.03 -4.92
C VAL A 60 2.97 -0.07 -6.02
N LEU A 61 1.81 0.57 -5.84
CA LEU A 61 1.35 1.66 -6.68
C LEU A 61 2.00 2.94 -6.17
N GLU A 62 2.75 3.64 -7.03
CA GLU A 62 3.17 5.01 -6.78
C GLU A 62 2.12 5.96 -7.34
N ILE A 63 1.59 6.83 -6.47
CA ILE A 63 0.41 7.63 -6.70
C ILE A 63 0.79 9.11 -6.67
N ASP A 64 0.36 9.87 -7.67
CA ASP A 64 0.41 11.32 -7.68
C ASP A 64 -0.78 11.88 -6.90
N PRO A 65 -0.57 12.51 -5.73
CA PRO A 65 -1.68 12.97 -4.89
C PRO A 65 -2.52 14.07 -5.54
N ALA A 66 -1.95 14.80 -6.51
CA ALA A 66 -2.69 15.83 -7.25
C ALA A 66 -3.78 15.25 -8.16
N ARG A 67 -3.75 13.93 -8.41
CA ARG A 67 -4.71 13.21 -9.25
C ARG A 67 -5.74 12.42 -8.43
N LEU A 68 -5.66 12.49 -7.10
CA LEU A 68 -6.65 11.89 -6.24
C LEU A 68 -7.88 12.81 -6.15
N PRO A 69 -9.09 12.32 -6.49
CA PRO A 69 -10.30 13.12 -6.41
C PRO A 69 -10.80 13.27 -4.97
N ASP A 70 -10.48 12.30 -4.11
CA ASP A 70 -10.94 12.23 -2.73
C ASP A 70 -9.91 12.75 -1.73
N LYS A 71 -10.38 13.04 -0.51
CA LYS A 71 -9.56 13.64 0.54
C LYS A 71 -8.51 12.65 1.06
N VAL A 72 -7.28 13.12 1.17
CA VAL A 72 -6.21 12.46 1.93
C VAL A 72 -6.07 13.14 3.29
N VAL A 73 -6.07 12.37 4.38
CA VAL A 73 -5.85 12.85 5.75
C VAL A 73 -4.67 12.11 6.35
N PHE A 74 -3.77 12.82 7.03
CA PHE A 74 -2.65 12.22 7.74
C PHE A 74 -3.06 11.95 9.18
N GLU A 75 -3.16 10.67 9.54
CA GLU A 75 -3.68 10.20 10.81
C GLU A 75 -2.75 9.14 11.41
N PRO A 76 -2.82 8.85 12.73
CA PRO A 76 -2.06 7.74 13.30
C PRO A 76 -2.37 6.41 12.59
N ALA A 77 -1.44 5.46 12.71
CA ALA A 77 -1.60 4.14 12.11
C ALA A 77 -2.91 3.47 12.57
N ALA A 78 -3.67 2.95 11.61
CA ALA A 78 -4.93 2.26 11.85
C ALA A 78 -4.77 0.74 11.62
N PRO A 79 -5.64 -0.08 12.23
CA PRO A 79 -5.75 -1.49 11.86
C PRO A 79 -6.06 -1.66 10.37
N VAL A 80 -5.66 -2.80 9.81
CA VAL A 80 -6.06 -3.23 8.47
C VAL A 80 -6.97 -4.43 8.61
N GLY A 81 -8.27 -4.24 8.39
CA GLY A 81 -9.28 -5.22 8.75
C GLY A 81 -9.19 -5.60 10.23
N THR A 82 -8.94 -6.89 10.50
CA THR A 82 -8.80 -7.40 11.88
C THR A 82 -7.36 -7.38 12.41
N THR A 83 -6.38 -6.99 11.59
CA THR A 83 -4.97 -6.99 12.00
C THR A 83 -4.64 -5.65 12.68
N PRO A 84 -4.15 -5.66 13.94
CA PRO A 84 -3.88 -4.42 14.68
C PRO A 84 -2.72 -3.63 14.08
N ALA A 85 -2.71 -2.31 14.27
CA ALA A 85 -1.57 -1.46 13.93
C ALA A 85 -0.37 -1.73 14.87
N VAL A 86 0.85 -1.54 14.36
CA VAL A 86 2.11 -1.74 15.11
C VAL A 86 3.03 -0.51 15.16
N HIS A 87 2.62 0.61 14.56
CA HIS A 87 3.39 1.86 14.62
C HIS A 87 2.98 2.70 15.82
N ALA A 88 3.97 3.36 16.45
CA ALA A 88 3.72 4.30 17.53
C ALA A 88 2.90 5.51 17.04
N ASP A 89 2.06 6.08 17.93
CA ASP A 89 1.15 7.21 17.65
C ASP A 89 1.81 8.46 17.05
N ALA A 90 3.14 8.53 17.02
CA ALA A 90 3.91 9.64 16.48
C ALA A 90 4.06 9.63 14.94
N VAL A 91 3.89 8.48 14.28
CA VAL A 91 3.98 8.40 12.81
C VAL A 91 2.60 8.54 12.20
N LEU A 92 2.43 9.53 11.32
CA LEU A 92 1.19 9.75 10.58
C LEU A 92 1.25 9.07 9.22
N PHE A 93 0.19 8.34 8.89
CA PHE A 93 -0.03 7.68 7.62
C PHE A 93 -1.13 8.41 6.84
N PRO A 94 -0.98 8.57 5.52
CA PRO A 94 -2.04 9.10 4.68
C PRO A 94 -3.16 8.07 4.52
N HIS A 95 -4.38 8.47 4.85
CA HIS A 95 -5.60 7.72 4.57
C HIS A 95 -6.39 8.44 3.47
N LEU A 96 -6.64 7.74 2.37
CA LEU A 96 -7.50 8.22 1.29
C LEU A 96 -8.94 7.80 1.56
N TYR A 97 -9.82 8.76 1.76
CA TYR A 97 -11.26 8.53 1.98
C TYR A 97 -11.98 8.30 0.65
N GLY A 98 -11.49 7.33 -0.12
CA GLY A 98 -11.94 7.02 -1.46
C GLY A 98 -11.12 5.88 -2.10
N PRO A 99 -11.54 5.41 -3.28
CA PRO A 99 -10.78 4.45 -4.07
C PRO A 99 -9.61 5.11 -4.81
N ILE A 100 -8.64 4.31 -5.26
CA ILE A 100 -7.52 4.79 -6.09
C ILE A 100 -7.90 4.71 -7.57
N PRO A 101 -8.03 5.83 -8.30
CA PRO A 101 -8.25 5.79 -9.74
C PRO A 101 -6.95 5.40 -10.46
N ALA A 102 -7.06 4.62 -11.54
CA ALA A 102 -5.91 4.22 -12.35
C ALA A 102 -5.10 5.39 -12.90
N ALA A 103 -5.75 6.51 -13.23
CA ALA A 103 -5.08 7.72 -13.71
C ALA A 103 -4.18 8.40 -12.67
N ALA A 104 -4.39 8.12 -11.36
CA ALA A 104 -3.54 8.64 -10.29
C ALA A 104 -2.26 7.84 -10.09
N VAL A 105 -2.20 6.61 -10.60
CA VAL A 105 -1.00 5.76 -10.52
C VAL A 105 0.00 6.18 -11.59
N VAL A 106 1.20 6.57 -11.16
CA VAL A 106 2.29 6.99 -12.06
C VAL A 106 3.32 5.89 -12.28
N ARG A 107 3.48 4.95 -11.34
CA ARG A 107 4.31 3.75 -11.50
C ARG A 107 3.68 2.56 -10.79
N GLU A 108 3.87 1.38 -11.39
CA GLU A 108 3.58 0.08 -10.78
C GLU A 108 4.91 -0.60 -10.49
N LEU A 109 5.21 -0.79 -9.20
CA LEU A 109 6.53 -1.21 -8.74
C LEU A 109 6.44 -2.66 -8.27
N ALA A 110 7.20 -3.54 -8.92
CA ALA A 110 7.20 -4.96 -8.59
C ALA A 110 7.77 -5.21 -7.18
N VAL A 111 7.12 -6.09 -6.44
CA VAL A 111 7.54 -6.52 -5.11
C VAL A 111 8.17 -7.90 -5.20
N GLU A 112 9.38 -8.02 -4.65
CA GLU A 112 10.06 -9.30 -4.48
C GLU A 112 9.62 -9.96 -3.18
N ARG A 113 9.35 -11.28 -3.25
CA ARG A 113 8.90 -12.07 -2.12
C ARG A 113 9.79 -13.28 -1.86
N GLY A 114 9.99 -13.59 -0.58
CA GLY A 114 10.64 -14.81 -0.12
C GLY A 114 9.72 -16.03 -0.24
N GLY A 115 10.32 -17.22 -0.23
CA GLY A 115 9.57 -18.48 -0.27
C GLY A 115 8.73 -18.75 0.99
N ASP A 116 9.02 -18.05 2.09
CA ASP A 116 8.27 -18.03 3.35
C ASP A 116 7.13 -16.99 3.35
N GLY A 117 7.02 -16.21 2.27
CA GLY A 117 6.02 -15.17 2.10
C GLY A 117 6.47 -13.77 2.48
N ALA A 118 7.68 -13.59 3.02
CA ALA A 118 8.21 -12.30 3.39
C ALA A 118 8.32 -11.33 2.19
N PHE A 119 8.07 -10.05 2.43
CA PHE A 119 8.31 -8.95 1.49
C PHE A 119 9.77 -8.52 1.61
N LEU A 120 10.55 -8.73 0.55
CA LEU A 120 12.00 -8.57 0.59
C LEU A 120 12.46 -7.24 0.00
N SER A 121 11.86 -6.83 -1.11
CA SER A 121 12.35 -5.71 -1.90
C SER A 121 11.22 -5.09 -2.75
N ILE A 122 11.31 -3.79 -3.04
CA ILE A 122 10.42 -3.08 -3.97
C ILE A 122 11.30 -2.48 -5.07
N GLN A 123 11.06 -2.89 -6.31
CA GLN A 123 11.85 -2.44 -7.46
C GLN A 123 11.67 -0.93 -7.68
N GLY A 124 12.77 -0.19 -7.84
CA GLY A 124 12.73 1.24 -8.17
C GLY A 124 12.46 2.20 -7.00
N LEU A 125 12.47 1.71 -5.75
CA LEU A 125 12.50 2.56 -4.54
C LEU A 125 13.81 2.34 -3.76
N PRO A 126 14.37 3.39 -3.15
CA PRO A 126 15.47 3.24 -2.19
C PRO A 126 14.95 2.47 -0.98
N GLN A 127 15.58 1.34 -0.66
CA GLN A 127 15.14 0.45 0.42
C GLN A 127 15.96 0.72 1.68
N ALA A 128 15.29 0.88 2.81
CA ALA A 128 15.90 0.53 4.08
C ALA A 128 16.05 -1.00 4.09
N ARG A 129 17.28 -1.48 3.95
CA ARG A 129 17.57 -2.92 4.03
C ARG A 129 17.08 -3.41 5.40
N LEU A 130 16.05 -4.25 5.43
CA LEU A 130 15.81 -5.08 6.59
C LEU A 130 17.02 -6.00 6.68
N LEU A 131 17.90 -5.74 7.65
CA LEU A 131 18.99 -6.66 7.95
C LEU A 131 18.34 -7.97 8.38
N ALA A 132 18.50 -9.02 7.57
CA ALA A 132 18.18 -10.37 7.99
C ALA A 132 19.06 -10.66 9.22
N GLY A 133 18.42 -10.71 10.39
CA GLY A 133 19.03 -11.16 11.64
C GLY A 133 19.04 -12.67 11.72
#